data_AF-A0A9D0KM65-F1
#
_entry.id   AF-A0A9D0KM65-F1
#
_cell.length_a   1.000
_cell.length_b   1.000
_cell.length_c   1.000
_cell.angle_alpha   90.00
_cell.angle_beta   90.00
_cell.angle_gamma   90.00
#
_symmetry.space_group_name_H-M   'P 1'
#
loop_
_entity.id
_entity.type
_entity.pdbx_description
1 polymer ?
#
loop_
_entity_poly.entity_id
_entity_poly.type
_entity_poly.pdbx_seq_one_letter_code
_entity_poly.pdbx_strand_id
1 'polypeptide(L)'
;MKITKVETFLVKPRWLFLKIHTDEGLVGLGEPILEGRALTCAQAVAELEPYLIGKDPRRVVHHWQAMYRHAFYRGGPLLTSALSGVEQALWDLTGKALGVPVYQLLGGPTRDRIRLYKGGAQPDTIR
;
A
#
# COMPACT_ATOMS: atom_id res chain seq x y z
N MET A 1 8.42 -15.51 7.55
CA MET A 1 7.23 -14.88 6.96
C MET A 1 7.40 -14.77 5.47
N LYS A 2 6.47 -15.34 4.71
CA LYS A 2 6.40 -15.30 3.25
C LYS A 2 5.01 -14.87 2.80
N ILE A 3 4.94 -14.10 1.72
CA ILE A 3 3.67 -13.71 1.10
C ILE A 3 3.00 -14.94 0.45
N THR A 4 1.71 -15.13 0.71
CA THR A 4 0.93 -16.27 0.21
C THR A 4 -0.19 -15.89 -0.75
N LYS A 5 -0.70 -14.65 -0.67
CA LYS A 5 -1.79 -14.16 -1.52
C LYS A 5 -1.80 -12.63 -1.55
N VAL A 6 -2.10 -12.06 -2.71
CA VAL A 6 -2.41 -10.64 -2.90
C VAL A 6 -3.85 -10.52 -3.37
N GLU A 7 -4.69 -9.78 -2.64
CA GLU A 7 -6.09 -9.61 -3.02
C GLU A 7 -6.49 -8.15 -3.00
N THR A 8 -7.26 -7.72 -4.00
CA THR A 8 -7.84 -6.39 -4.06
C THR A 8 -9.35 -6.44 -3.95
N PHE A 9 -9.95 -5.40 -3.36
CA PHE A 9 -11.39 -5.31 -3.16
C PHE A 9 -11.87 -3.88 -3.41
N LEU A 10 -12.81 -3.75 -4.34
CA LEU A 10 -13.47 -2.50 -4.64
C LEU A 10 -14.46 -2.16 -3.55
N VAL A 11 -14.35 -0.95 -3.02
CA VAL A 11 -15.23 -0.44 -1.97
C VAL A 11 -15.90 0.83 -2.47
N LYS A 12 -17.23 0.88 -2.34
CA LYS A 12 -18.01 2.08 -2.67
C LYS A 12 -17.52 3.26 -1.81
N PRO A 13 -17.49 4.50 -2.33
CA PRO A 13 -17.95 4.89 -3.66
C PRO A 13 -16.93 4.66 -4.80
N ARG A 14 -15.63 4.67 -4.51
CA ARG A 14 -14.57 4.65 -5.53
C ARG A 14 -13.19 4.17 -5.03
N TRP A 15 -13.16 3.44 -3.92
CA TRP A 15 -11.91 2.98 -3.32
C TRP A 15 -11.53 1.60 -3.83
N LEU A 16 -10.22 1.35 -3.83
CA LEU A 16 -9.65 0.04 -4.05
C LEU A 16 -8.69 -0.24 -2.90
N PHE A 17 -9.03 -1.22 -2.08
CA PHE A 17 -8.18 -1.69 -1.01
C PHE A 17 -7.44 -2.95 -1.42
N LEU A 18 -6.32 -3.20 -0.75
CA LEU A 18 -5.43 -4.32 -0.95
C LEU A 18 -5.19 -5.03 0.39
N LYS A 19 -5.17 -6.36 0.36
CA LYS A 19 -4.65 -7.22 1.42
C LYS A 19 -3.51 -8.08 0.88
N ILE A 20 -2.42 -8.14 1.63
CA ILE A 20 -1.32 -9.09 1.39
C ILE A 20 -1.29 -10.07 2.57
N HIS A 21 -1.51 -11.34 2.28
CA HIS A 21 -1.52 -12.43 3.27
C HIS A 21 -0.15 -13.07 3.38
N THR A 22 0.12 -13.65 4.55
CA THR A 22 1.37 -14.35 4.82
C THR A 22 1.16 -15.75 5.40
N ASP A 23 2.19 -16.58 5.33
CA ASP A 23 2.23 -17.94 5.91
C ASP A 23 2.17 -17.97 7.45
N GLU A 24 2.39 -16.82 8.10
CA GLU A 24 2.31 -16.64 9.55
C GLU A 24 0.94 -16.07 10.00
N GLY A 25 -0.04 -15.97 9.09
CA GLY A 25 -1.39 -15.48 9.39
C GLY A 25 -1.51 -13.95 9.53
N LEU A 26 -0.41 -13.21 9.33
CA LEU A 26 -0.44 -11.75 9.27
C LEU A 26 -0.97 -11.26 7.92
N VAL A 27 -1.70 -10.15 7.97
CA VAL A 27 -2.28 -9.48 6.79
C VAL A 27 -1.87 -8.02 6.78
N GLY A 28 -1.26 -7.57 5.68
CA GLY A 28 -0.95 -6.18 5.40
C GLY A 28 -2.05 -5.49 4.63
N LEU A 29 -2.31 -4.23 4.93
CA LEU A 29 -3.34 -3.41 4.28
C LEU A 29 -2.70 -2.28 3.46
N GLY A 30 -3.27 -2.03 2.29
CA GLY A 30 -2.91 -0.88 1.45
C GLY A 30 -4.08 -0.37 0.63
N GLU A 31 -3.92 0.81 0.04
CA GLU A 31 -4.94 1.47 -0.78
C GLU A 31 -4.34 1.90 -2.13
N PRO A 32 -4.21 0.99 -3.10
CA PRO A 32 -3.81 1.35 -4.45
C PRO A 32 -4.99 1.99 -5.17
N ILE A 33 -4.97 3.30 -5.45
CA ILE A 33 -6.04 3.92 -6.23
C ILE A 33 -5.53 4.99 -7.20
N LEU A 34 -5.92 4.83 -8.46
CA LEU A 34 -5.98 5.92 -9.44
C LEU A 34 -7.46 6.22 -9.71
N GLU A 35 -7.92 7.40 -9.32
CA GLU A 35 -9.33 7.75 -9.42
C GLU A 35 -9.84 7.62 -10.88
N GLY A 36 -11.01 7.01 -11.04
CA GLY A 36 -11.58 6.72 -12.36
C GLY A 36 -10.91 5.55 -13.11
N ARG A 37 -9.94 4.86 -12.51
CA ARG A 37 -9.21 3.71 -13.10
C ARG A 37 -9.04 2.54 -12.12
N ALA A 38 -9.97 2.38 -11.17
CA ALA A 38 -9.86 1.37 -10.11
C ALA A 38 -9.66 -0.06 -10.64
N LEU A 39 -10.43 -0.48 -11.66
CA LEU A 39 -10.27 -1.82 -12.25
C LEU A 39 -8.90 -2.02 -12.91
N THR A 40 -8.40 -1.01 -13.63
CA THR A 40 -7.07 -1.05 -14.22
C THR A 40 -5.99 -1.10 -13.13
N CYS A 41 -6.18 -0.37 -12.03
CA CYS A 41 -5.28 -0.38 -10.89
C CYS A 41 -5.28 -1.75 -10.19
N ALA A 42 -6.44 -2.40 -10.04
CA ALA A 42 -6.55 -3.75 -9.50
C ALA A 42 -5.79 -4.77 -10.35
N GLN A 43 -5.90 -4.66 -11.68
CA GLN A 43 -5.16 -5.52 -12.59
C GLN A 43 -3.65 -5.27 -12.51
N ALA A 44 -3.21 -4.01 -12.42
CA ALA A 44 -1.80 -3.69 -12.24
C ALA A 44 -1.22 -4.26 -10.93
N VAL A 45 -2.03 -4.33 -9.86
CA VAL A 45 -1.63 -5.00 -8.61
C VAL A 45 -1.55 -6.53 -8.81
N ALA A 46 -2.49 -7.14 -9.54
CA ALA A 46 -2.47 -8.57 -9.85
C ALA A 46 -1.23 -8.96 -10.67
N GLU A 47 -0.75 -8.10 -11.57
CA GLU A 47 0.49 -8.31 -12.32
C GLU A 47 1.76 -8.31 -11.43
N LEU A 48 1.70 -7.68 -10.26
CA LEU A 48 2.79 -7.71 -9.27
C LEU A 48 2.77 -8.95 -8.38
N GLU A 49 1.63 -9.65 -8.27
CA GLU A 49 1.47 -10.80 -7.39
C GLU A 49 2.50 -11.92 -7.66
N PRO A 50 2.75 -12.37 -8.91
CA PRO A 50 3.71 -13.44 -9.18
C PRO A 50 5.13 -13.13 -8.69
N TYR A 51 5.52 -11.84 -8.70
CA TYR A 51 6.79 -11.42 -8.11
C TYR A 51 6.76 -11.53 -6.58
N LEU A 52 5.65 -11.17 -5.92
CA LEU A 52 5.57 -11.10 -4.47
C LEU A 52 5.44 -12.47 -3.78
N ILE A 53 4.74 -13.43 -4.40
CA ILE A 53 4.50 -14.75 -3.79
C ILE A 53 5.81 -15.42 -3.36
N GLY A 54 5.82 -15.92 -2.12
CA GLY A 54 6.96 -16.62 -1.52
C GLY A 54 8.09 -15.73 -1.00
N LYS A 55 8.03 -14.40 -1.21
CA LYS A 55 9.04 -13.46 -0.71
C LYS A 55 8.74 -13.00 0.72
N ASP A 56 9.80 -12.63 1.44
CA ASP A 56 9.70 -12.02 2.77
C ASP A 56 9.28 -10.54 2.65
N PRO A 57 8.09 -10.13 3.12
CA PRO A 57 7.57 -8.79 2.89
C PRO A 57 8.37 -7.69 3.60
N ARG A 58 9.22 -8.03 4.57
CA ARG A 58 9.96 -7.06 5.40
C ARG A 58 11.07 -6.35 4.63
N ARG A 59 11.44 -6.83 3.44
CA ARG A 59 12.41 -6.16 2.56
C ARG A 59 11.71 -5.08 1.71
N VAL A 60 10.95 -4.19 2.36
CA VAL A 60 10.00 -3.27 1.72
C VAL A 60 10.65 -2.47 0.57
N VAL A 61 11.76 -1.76 0.85
CA VAL A 61 12.46 -0.94 -0.14
C VAL A 61 13.05 -1.78 -1.28
N HIS A 62 13.49 -3.01 -0.99
CA HIS A 62 13.99 -3.91 -2.03
C HIS A 62 12.87 -4.32 -2.99
N HIS A 63 11.70 -4.69 -2.47
CA HIS A 63 10.54 -5.04 -3.29
C HIS A 63 10.04 -3.86 -4.11
N TRP A 64 10.00 -2.68 -3.49
CA TRP A 64 9.66 -1.44 -4.20
C TRP A 64 10.58 -1.20 -5.39
N GLN A 65 11.91 -1.25 -5.17
CA GLN A 65 12.90 -1.03 -6.22
C GLN A 65 12.84 -2.08 -7.33
N ALA A 66 12.65 -3.35 -6.95
CA ALA A 66 12.50 -4.42 -7.91
C ALA A 66 11.27 -4.20 -8.79
N MET A 67 10.09 -4.00 -8.22
CA MET A 67 8.86 -3.78 -8.98
C MET A 67 8.92 -2.52 -9.85
N TYR A 68 9.45 -1.41 -9.32
CA TYR A 68 9.54 -0.14 -10.05
C TYR A 68 10.49 -0.20 -11.26
N ARG A 69 11.59 -0.96 -11.15
CA ARG A 69 12.66 -0.99 -12.17
C ARG A 69 12.57 -2.22 -13.10
N HIS A 70 11.82 -3.25 -12.73
CA HIS A 70 11.77 -4.51 -13.47
C HIS A 70 11.06 -4.38 -14.83
N ALA A 71 10.02 -3.55 -14.93
CA ALA A 71 9.22 -3.39 -16.15
C ALA A 71 9.91 -2.60 -17.28
N PHE A 72 11.22 -2.34 -17.17
CA PHE A 72 12.05 -1.49 -18.04
C PHE A 72 11.60 -0.02 -18.06
N TYR A 73 10.39 0.25 -18.58
CA TYR A 73 9.71 1.54 -18.48
C TYR A 73 9.18 1.74 -17.07
N ARG A 74 9.27 2.98 -16.57
CA ARG A 74 9.08 3.27 -15.14
C ARG A 74 7.86 4.14 -14.90
N GLY A 75 7.05 3.70 -13.94
CA GLY A 75 6.02 4.51 -13.30
C GLY A 75 4.87 4.95 -14.21
N GLY A 76 4.53 6.23 -14.12
CA GLY A 76 3.24 6.73 -14.60
C GLY A 76 2.14 6.54 -13.54
N PRO A 77 1.04 7.30 -13.65
CA PRO A 77 0.05 7.43 -12.58
C PRO A 77 -0.57 6.10 -12.16
N LEU A 78 -0.73 5.17 -13.11
CA LEU A 78 -1.31 3.86 -12.84
C LEU A 78 -0.33 2.95 -12.07
N LEU A 79 0.88 2.74 -12.60
CA LEU A 79 1.84 1.80 -12.01
C LEU A 79 2.34 2.30 -10.65
N THR A 80 2.54 3.62 -10.47
CA THR A 80 2.93 4.16 -9.17
C THR A 80 1.81 4.08 -8.14
N SER A 81 0.53 4.16 -8.56
CA SER A 81 -0.60 3.95 -7.65
C SER A 81 -0.69 2.51 -7.16
N ALA A 82 -0.54 1.54 -8.08
CA ALA A 82 -0.47 0.11 -7.74
C ALA A 82 0.71 -0.18 -6.79
N LEU A 83 1.89 0.35 -7.12
CA LEU A 83 3.10 0.20 -6.32
C LEU A 83 2.93 0.77 -4.92
N SER A 84 2.29 1.95 -4.77
CA SER A 84 2.08 2.56 -3.46
C SER A 84 1.16 1.74 -2.57
N GLY A 85 0.06 1.20 -3.10
CA GLY A 85 -0.81 0.31 -2.32
C GLY A 85 -0.06 -0.93 -1.82
N VAL A 86 0.78 -1.53 -2.66
CA VAL A 86 1.64 -2.66 -2.26
C VAL A 86 2.63 -2.23 -1.17
N GLU A 87 3.33 -1.10 -1.32
CA GLU A 87 4.32 -0.64 -0.35
C GLU A 87 3.71 -0.37 1.04
N GLN A 88 2.49 0.16 1.10
CA GLN A 88 1.74 0.40 2.33
C GLN A 88 1.49 -0.92 3.06
N ALA A 89 1.01 -1.93 2.33
CA ALA A 89 0.74 -3.26 2.89
C ALA A 89 2.02 -3.96 3.39
N LEU A 90 3.16 -3.78 2.70
CA LEU A 90 4.44 -4.32 3.14
C LEU A 90 4.96 -3.62 4.42
N TRP A 91 4.80 -2.31 4.53
CA TRP A 91 5.13 -1.58 5.76
C TRP A 91 4.21 -1.98 6.93
N ASP A 92 2.91 -2.13 6.68
CA ASP A 92 1.95 -2.61 7.67
C ASP A 92 2.30 -4.02 8.16
N LEU A 93 2.63 -4.95 7.26
CA LEU A 93 3.15 -6.28 7.62
C LEU A 93 4.42 -6.21 8.47
N THR A 94 5.34 -5.31 8.12
CA THR A 94 6.61 -5.16 8.86
C THR A 94 6.36 -4.63 10.27
N GLY A 95 5.48 -3.64 10.42
CA GLY A 95 5.07 -3.11 11.72
C GLY A 95 4.38 -4.18 12.58
N LYS A 96 3.42 -4.90 12.01
CA LYS A 96 2.71 -6.01 12.67
C LYS A 96 3.64 -7.13 13.11
N ALA A 97 4.56 -7.55 12.24
CA ALA A 97 5.53 -8.60 12.55
C ALA A 97 6.51 -8.20 13.67
N LEU A 98 6.79 -6.90 13.83
CA LEU A 98 7.66 -6.37 14.87
C LEU A 98 6.91 -5.85 16.11
N GLY A 99 5.57 -5.86 16.09
CA GLY A 99 4.74 -5.34 17.18
C GLY A 99 4.88 -3.83 17.40
N VAL A 100 5.25 -3.06 16.38
CA VAL A 100 5.46 -1.61 16.47
C VAL A 100 4.66 -0.85 15.42
N PRO A 101 4.23 0.39 15.72
CA PRO A 101 3.64 1.24 14.69
C PRO A 101 4.68 1.64 13.64
N VAL A 102 4.25 1.78 12.37
CA VAL A 102 5.14 2.02 11.22
C VAL A 102 6.08 3.20 11.42
N TYR A 103 5.64 4.29 12.07
CA TYR A 103 6.50 5.46 12.29
C TYR A 103 7.76 5.14 13.12
N GLN A 104 7.75 4.12 13.98
CA GLN A 104 8.95 3.69 14.73
C GLN A 104 10.01 3.11 13.79
N LEU A 105 9.59 2.45 12.70
CA LEU A 105 10.48 1.93 11.67
C LEU A 105 11.11 3.04 10.83
N LEU A 106 10.53 4.24 10.86
CA LEU A 106 10.97 5.43 10.11
C LEU A 106 11.81 6.39 10.97
N GLY A 107 12.40 5.90 12.06
CA GLY A 107 13.27 6.69 12.95
C GLY A 107 12.55 7.31 14.15
N GLY A 108 11.29 6.93 14.41
CA GLY A 108 10.53 7.39 15.56
C GLY A 108 9.77 8.71 15.32
N PRO A 109 8.92 9.12 16.28
CA PRO A 109 8.10 10.31 16.14
C PRO A 109 8.94 11.59 16.27
N THR A 110 8.68 12.56 15.41
CA THR A 110 9.27 13.92 15.47
C THR A 110 8.30 14.97 16.04
N ARG A 111 7.08 14.53 16.42
CA ARG A 111 5.99 15.34 16.98
C ARG A 111 4.96 14.42 17.63
N ASP A 112 4.20 14.94 18.60
CA ASP A 112 3.16 14.17 19.31
C ASP A 112 1.80 14.16 18.60
N ARG A 113 1.56 15.10 17.68
CA ARG A 113 0.31 15.21 16.91
C ARG A 113 0.52 15.81 15.52
N ILE A 114 -0.36 15.47 14.58
CA ILE A 114 -0.39 16.01 13.22
C ILE A 114 -1.57 16.98 13.10
N ARG A 115 -1.33 18.23 12.71
CA ARG A 115 -2.40 19.22 12.44
C ARG A 115 -3.10 18.85 11.14
N LEU A 116 -4.42 18.77 11.16
CA LEU A 116 -5.26 18.48 9.99
C LEU A 116 -6.02 19.72 9.53
N TYR A 117 -6.40 19.77 8.26
CA TYR A 117 -7.33 20.74 7.70
C TYR A 117 -8.37 20.00 6.84
N LYS A 118 -9.57 20.56 6.71
CA LYS A 118 -10.63 20.00 5.87
C LYS A 118 -10.60 20.69 4.50
N GLY A 119 -10.28 19.94 3.44
CA GLY A 119 -10.40 20.43 2.07
C GLY A 119 -11.86 20.48 1.63
N GLY A 120 -12.31 21.58 1.04
CA GLY A 120 -13.60 21.66 0.35
C GLY A 120 -14.81 21.46 1.26
N ALA A 121 -15.12 22.48 2.05
CA ALA A 121 -16.42 22.68 2.64
C ALA A 121 -16.96 24.00 2.07
N GLN A 122 -18.25 24.09 1.71
CA GLN A 122 -18.89 25.41 1.69
C GLN A 122 -18.57 26.09 3.03
N PRO A 123 -18.25 27.40 3.06
CA PRO A 123 -17.87 28.10 4.28
C PRO A 123 -18.80 27.77 5.47
N ASP A 124 -20.09 27.60 5.19
CA ASP A 124 -21.15 27.30 6.16
C ASP A 124 -21.08 25.90 6.81
N THR A 125 -20.22 25.01 6.31
CA THR A 125 -20.06 23.62 6.80
C THR A 125 -18.78 23.40 7.61
N ILE A 126 -18.07 24.48 7.93
CA ILE A 126 -16.96 24.52 8.88
C ILE A 126 -17.53 25.13 10.17
N ARG A 127 -17.95 24.28 11.12
CA ARG A 127 -18.26 24.69 12.49
C ARG A 127 -17.01 24.66 13.35
#